data_AF-A0A7S3K5T0-F1
#
_entry.id   AF-A0A7S3K5T0-F1
#
_cell.length_a   1.000
_cell.length_b   1.000
_cell.length_c   1.000
_cell.angle_alpha   90.00
_cell.angle_beta   90.00
_cell.angle_gamma   90.00
#
_symmetry.space_group_name_H-M   'P 1'
#
loop_
_entity.id
_entity.type
_entity.pdbx_description
1 polymer ?
#
loop_
_entity_poly.entity_id
_entity_poly.type
_entity_poly.pdbx_seq_one_letter_code
_entity_poly.pdbx_strand_id
1 'polypeptide(L)'
;RSTSYGGTPLDPDAPANPCGLIAKTFFTDTYSISGYNIDETNIAWDSDVDDTFGQPANASNIQWVSSIDEHFIVWMRTAGMPNFRKLWGRIRTDIPKGSITLTVNNNYDVSSFDGKKTFILSTTNAFGGKN
;
A
#
# COMPACT_ATOMS: atom_id res chain seq x y z
N ARG A 1 8.90 9.94 9.54
CA ARG A 1 7.84 10.96 9.55
C ARG A 1 7.81 11.58 10.94
N SER A 2 7.64 12.89 11.08
CA SER A 2 7.59 13.60 12.37
C SER A 2 6.16 13.88 12.86
N THR A 3 5.16 13.41 12.12
CA THR A 3 3.75 13.66 12.38
C THR A 3 2.99 12.34 12.24
N SER A 4 1.98 12.15 13.08
CA SER A 4 1.07 11.02 13.04
C SER A 4 0.18 11.08 11.80
N TYR A 5 -0.50 9.98 11.46
CA TYR A 5 -1.45 9.99 10.35
C TYR A 5 -2.68 10.87 10.61
N GLY A 6 -2.98 11.18 11.88
CA GLY A 6 -4.01 12.14 12.28
C GLY A 6 -3.54 13.59 12.38
N GLY A 7 -2.28 13.90 12.09
CA GLY A 7 -1.75 15.28 12.07
C GLY A 7 -1.10 15.75 13.38
N THR A 8 -0.99 14.90 14.39
CA THR A 8 -0.36 15.23 15.68
C THR A 8 1.15 15.09 15.58
N PRO A 9 1.96 16.06 16.07
CA PRO A 9 3.42 15.91 16.13
C PRO A 9 3.83 14.67 16.93
N LEU A 10 4.76 13.88 16.41
CA LEU A 10 5.31 12.72 17.09
C LEU A 10 6.58 13.11 17.85
N ASP A 11 6.74 12.53 19.04
CA ASP A 11 7.96 12.67 19.85
C ASP A 11 9.12 11.94 19.14
N PRO A 12 10.22 12.65 18.79
CA PRO A 12 11.36 12.05 18.10
C PRO A 12 12.13 11.03 18.95
N ASP A 13 12.03 11.11 20.29
CA ASP A 13 12.72 10.20 21.22
C ASP A 13 11.86 8.98 21.60
N ALA A 14 10.57 9.00 21.25
CA ALA A 14 9.67 7.88 21.49
C ALA A 14 9.87 6.73 20.48
N PRO A 15 9.57 5.47 20.86
CA PRO A 15 9.55 4.37 19.91
C PRO A 15 8.57 4.63 18.75
N ALA A 16 9.04 4.43 17.52
CA ALA A 16 8.20 4.56 16.34
C ALA A 16 7.00 3.58 16.41
N ASN A 17 5.81 4.04 16.03
CA ASN A 17 4.63 3.20 15.96
C ASN A 17 3.94 3.39 14.60
N PRO A 18 3.79 2.35 13.77
CA PRO A 18 4.42 1.03 13.87
C PRO A 18 5.97 1.07 13.86
N CYS A 19 6.63 0.09 14.49
CA CYS A 19 8.10 -0.03 14.50
C CYS A 19 8.63 -1.03 13.46
N GLY A 20 9.96 -1.09 13.29
CA GLY A 20 10.63 -2.10 12.46
C GLY A 20 10.94 -1.66 11.03
N LEU A 21 11.91 -2.35 10.41
CA LEU A 21 12.42 -1.97 9.09
C LEU A 21 11.39 -2.18 7.97
N ILE A 22 10.59 -3.25 8.02
CA ILE A 22 9.55 -3.52 7.03
C ILE A 22 8.54 -2.37 7.01
N ALA A 23 8.07 -1.94 8.19
CA ALA A 23 7.17 -0.80 8.31
C ALA A 23 7.86 0.49 7.84
N LYS A 24 9.11 0.74 8.26
CA LYS A 24 9.87 1.94 7.85
C LYS A 24 9.99 2.06 6.32
N THR A 25 10.07 0.94 5.60
CA THR A 25 10.15 0.91 4.13
C THR A 25 8.78 0.82 3.46
N PHE A 26 7.70 1.24 4.12
CA PHE A 26 6.36 1.23 3.54
C PHE A 26 6.33 1.96 2.20
N PHE A 27 5.75 1.31 1.18
CA PHE A 27 5.63 1.83 -0.17
C PHE A 27 4.61 2.97 -0.24
N THR A 28 4.99 4.11 -0.83
CA THR A 28 4.20 5.36 -0.75
C THR A 28 3.87 6.01 -2.09
N ASP A 29 4.13 5.35 -3.23
CA ASP A 29 3.61 5.86 -4.50
C ASP A 29 2.10 5.73 -4.53
N THR A 30 1.43 6.66 -5.20
CA THR A 30 -0.01 6.60 -5.44
C THR A 30 -0.30 6.62 -6.93
N TYR A 31 -1.44 6.04 -7.32
CA TYR A 31 -1.82 5.86 -8.71
C TYR A 31 -3.22 6.40 -8.94
N SER A 32 -3.46 6.98 -10.12
CA SER A 32 -4.80 7.29 -10.59
C SER A 32 -4.90 7.04 -12.09
N ILE A 33 -6.07 6.57 -12.54
CA ILE A 33 -6.32 6.34 -13.96
C ILE A 33 -7.49 7.24 -14.37
N SER A 34 -7.25 8.10 -15.36
CA SER A 34 -8.25 9.04 -15.84
C SER A 34 -9.52 8.30 -16.29
N GLY A 35 -10.66 8.64 -15.68
CA GLY A 35 -11.96 8.07 -16.01
C GLY A 35 -12.32 6.76 -15.31
N TYR A 36 -11.46 6.23 -14.42
CA TYR A 36 -11.73 4.99 -13.68
C TYR A 36 -11.51 5.17 -12.19
N ASN A 37 -12.45 4.66 -11.39
CA ASN A 37 -12.26 4.54 -9.95
C ASN A 37 -11.44 3.29 -9.65
N ILE A 38 -10.34 3.48 -8.93
CA ILE A 38 -9.57 2.35 -8.39
C ILE A 38 -10.08 2.13 -6.97
N ASP A 39 -10.72 0.98 -6.75
CA ASP A 39 -11.14 0.55 -5.44
C ASP A 39 -9.93 0.03 -4.65
N GLU A 40 -9.58 0.76 -3.59
CA GLU A 40 -8.47 0.48 -2.68
C GLU A 40 -8.94 -0.29 -1.43
N THR A 41 -10.21 -0.71 -1.39
CA THR A 41 -10.79 -1.53 -0.30
C THR A 41 -10.76 -3.02 -0.66
N ASN A 42 -10.73 -3.89 0.35
CA ASN A 42 -10.70 -5.34 0.18
C ASN A 42 -9.57 -5.79 -0.78
N ILE A 43 -8.38 -5.26 -0.50
CA ILE A 43 -7.10 -5.61 -1.13
C ILE A 43 -6.23 -6.47 -0.21
N ALA A 44 -6.41 -6.36 1.10
CA ALA A 44 -5.83 -7.25 2.10
C ALA A 44 -6.66 -8.53 2.25
N TRP A 45 -6.10 -9.53 2.93
CA TRP A 45 -6.85 -10.73 3.29
C TRP A 45 -7.74 -10.44 4.50
N ASP A 46 -8.99 -10.93 4.48
CA ASP A 46 -9.93 -10.73 5.59
C ASP A 46 -9.33 -11.14 6.95
N SER A 47 -8.61 -12.27 7.01
CA SER A 47 -7.92 -12.71 8.25
C SER A 47 -6.81 -11.77 8.71
N ASP A 48 -6.15 -11.06 7.79
CA ASP A 48 -5.13 -10.07 8.17
C ASP A 48 -5.84 -8.84 8.77
N VAL A 49 -6.97 -8.43 8.19
CA VAL A 49 -7.78 -7.29 8.66
C VAL A 49 -8.48 -7.57 9.99
N ASP A 50 -9.09 -8.75 10.12
CA ASP A 50 -9.99 -9.08 11.23
C ASP A 50 -9.22 -9.62 12.45
N ASP A 51 -8.17 -10.40 12.24
CA ASP A 51 -7.52 -11.17 13.32
C ASP A 51 -6.07 -10.71 13.62
N THR A 52 -5.38 -10.10 12.65
CA THR A 52 -3.93 -9.86 12.76
C THR A 52 -3.58 -8.40 13.03
N PHE A 53 -4.14 -7.47 12.27
CA PHE A 53 -3.84 -6.05 12.37
C PHE A 53 -4.90 -5.35 13.22
N GLY A 54 -4.44 -4.54 14.18
CA GLY A 54 -5.31 -3.75 15.04
C GLY A 54 -4.71 -2.38 15.31
N GLN A 55 -5.53 -1.48 15.85
CA GLN A 55 -5.11 -0.14 16.23
C GLN A 55 -5.61 0.21 17.64
N PRO A 56 -4.80 0.86 18.49
CA PRO A 56 -5.27 1.37 19.77
C PRO A 56 -6.21 2.58 19.56
N ALA A 57 -7.02 2.91 20.57
CA ALA A 57 -7.99 4.01 20.47
C ALA A 57 -7.37 5.38 20.13
N ASN A 58 -6.12 5.63 20.52
CA ASN A 58 -5.39 6.87 20.25
C ASN A 58 -4.43 6.77 19.05
N ALA A 59 -4.60 5.77 18.17
CA ALA A 59 -3.73 5.51 17.04
C ALA A 59 -3.47 6.75 16.15
N SER A 60 -4.50 7.56 15.90
CA SER A 60 -4.40 8.78 15.08
C SER A 60 -3.40 9.80 15.63
N ASN A 61 -3.10 9.76 16.92
CA ASN A 61 -2.16 10.68 17.57
C ASN A 61 -0.75 10.12 17.71
N ILE A 62 -0.61 8.79 17.71
CA ILE A 62 0.65 8.13 18.05
C ILE A 62 1.28 7.34 16.90
N GLN A 63 0.52 7.02 15.85
CA GLN A 63 1.03 6.24 14.73
C GLN A 63 1.36 7.11 13.53
N TRP A 64 2.51 6.89 12.89
CA TRP A 64 2.90 7.63 11.67
C TRP A 64 2.21 7.13 10.39
N VAL A 65 1.60 5.95 10.45
CA VAL A 65 0.69 5.35 9.47
C VAL A 65 -0.34 4.51 10.22
N SER A 66 -1.57 4.43 9.73
CA SER A 66 -2.58 3.57 10.32
C SER A 66 -2.18 2.11 10.15
N SER A 67 -2.13 1.33 11.24
CA SER A 67 -1.83 -0.11 11.17
C SER A 67 -2.95 -0.93 10.52
N ILE A 68 -4.14 -0.36 10.36
CA ILE A 68 -5.29 -0.99 9.69
C ILE A 68 -5.53 -0.46 8.27
N ASP A 69 -4.62 0.37 7.74
CA ASP A 69 -4.63 0.72 6.32
C ASP A 69 -4.31 -0.53 5.49
N GLU A 70 -5.22 -0.93 4.60
CA GLU A 70 -5.04 -2.15 3.82
C GLU A 70 -3.78 -2.11 2.93
N HIS A 71 -3.34 -0.95 2.45
CA HIS A 71 -2.05 -0.85 1.74
C HIS A 71 -0.88 -1.18 2.65
N PHE A 72 -0.95 -0.73 3.91
CA PHE A 72 0.05 -1.06 4.92
C PHE A 72 0.03 -2.56 5.24
N ILE A 73 -1.16 -3.16 5.40
CA ILE A 73 -1.33 -4.61 5.63
C ILE A 73 -0.73 -5.41 4.47
N VAL A 74 -1.10 -5.08 3.23
CA VAL A 74 -0.57 -5.71 2.02
C VAL A 74 0.96 -5.56 1.95
N TRP A 75 1.50 -4.42 2.36
CA TRP A 75 2.94 -4.20 2.42
C TRP A 75 3.64 -5.11 3.43
N MET A 76 3.09 -5.21 4.65
CA MET A 76 3.67 -5.99 5.74
C MET A 76 3.76 -7.49 5.44
N ARG A 77 2.96 -8.00 4.50
CA ARG A 77 3.09 -9.37 3.99
C ARG A 77 4.37 -9.53 3.16
N THR A 78 5.45 -9.98 3.80
CA THR A 78 6.78 -10.10 3.18
C THR A 78 6.76 -11.07 1.99
N ALA A 79 7.34 -10.65 0.86
CA ALA A 79 7.45 -11.51 -0.31
C ALA A 79 8.65 -12.47 -0.16
N GLY A 80 8.51 -13.70 -0.66
CA GLY A 80 9.58 -14.71 -0.62
C GLY A 80 10.67 -14.52 -1.67
N MET A 81 10.51 -13.58 -2.62
CA MET A 81 11.42 -13.34 -3.73
C MET A 81 11.72 -11.84 -3.88
N PRO A 82 12.91 -11.46 -4.39
CA PRO A 82 13.30 -10.05 -4.54
C PRO A 82 12.45 -9.30 -5.57
N ASN A 83 11.98 -9.99 -6.62
CA ASN A 83 11.01 -9.45 -7.56
C ASN A 83 9.61 -9.89 -7.11
N PHE A 84 8.80 -8.94 -6.69
CA PHE A 84 7.46 -9.20 -6.20
C PHE A 84 6.46 -8.15 -6.70
N ARG A 85 5.19 -8.52 -6.66
CA ARG A 85 4.06 -7.62 -6.92
C ARG A 85 3.15 -7.62 -5.70
N LYS A 86 2.58 -6.48 -5.39
CA LYS A 86 1.58 -6.29 -4.33
C LYS A 86 0.34 -5.67 -4.97
N LEU A 87 -0.84 -6.12 -4.56
CA LEU A 87 -2.09 -5.54 -5.05
C LEU A 87 -2.21 -4.13 -4.48
N TRP A 88 -2.46 -3.15 -5.35
CA TRP A 88 -2.71 -1.77 -4.92
C TRP A 88 -4.20 -1.42 -4.96
N GLY A 89 -4.93 -1.92 -5.96
CA GLY A 89 -6.37 -1.68 -6.06
C GLY A 89 -7.01 -2.44 -7.20
N ARG A 90 -8.33 -2.31 -7.31
CA ARG A 90 -9.17 -3.03 -8.27
C ARG A 90 -10.05 -2.05 -9.04
N ILE A 91 -10.12 -2.22 -10.35
CA ILE A 91 -11.12 -1.51 -11.16
C ILE A 91 -12.27 -2.48 -11.37
N ARG A 92 -13.45 -2.14 -10.82
CA ARG A 92 -14.64 -3.02 -10.84
C ARG A 92 -15.51 -2.88 -12.09
N THR A 93 -15.05 -2.08 -13.05
CA THR A 93 -15.72 -1.82 -14.32
C THR A 93 -14.83 -2.27 -15.47
N ASP A 94 -15.45 -2.71 -16.56
CA ASP A 94 -14.70 -3.04 -17.76
C ASP A 94 -14.03 -1.79 -18.35
N ILE A 95 -12.77 -1.96 -18.76
CA ILE A 95 -12.01 -0.95 -19.50
C ILE A 95 -12.12 -1.32 -20.98
N PRO A 96 -12.86 -0.55 -21.81
CA PRO A 96 -12.91 -0.80 -23.25
C PRO A 96 -11.52 -0.68 -23.88
N LYS A 97 -11.34 -1.36 -25.02
CA LYS A 97 -10.12 -1.23 -25.82
C LYS A 97 -9.87 0.23 -26.17
N GLY A 98 -8.70 0.75 -25.81
CA GLY A 98 -8.34 2.13 -26.06
C GLY A 98 -7.08 2.53 -25.31
N SER A 99 -6.77 3.82 -25.35
CA SER A 99 -5.70 4.40 -24.53
C SER A 99 -6.24 4.80 -23.16
N ILE A 100 -5.47 4.50 -22.11
CA ILE A 100 -5.73 4.96 -20.75
C ILE A 100 -4.56 5.81 -20.29
N THR A 101 -4.84 6.83 -19.47
CA THR A 101 -3.80 7.68 -18.86
C THR A 101 -3.67 7.31 -17.40
N LEU A 102 -2.50 6.78 -17.03
CA LEU A 102 -2.08 6.53 -15.66
C LEU A 102 -1.24 7.72 -15.17
N THR A 103 -1.65 8.31 -14.06
CA THR A 103 -0.86 9.28 -13.32
C THR A 103 -0.24 8.59 -12.11
N VAL A 104 1.07 8.74 -11.93
CA VAL A 104 1.82 8.18 -10.80
C VAL A 104 2.39 9.31 -9.97
N ASN A 105 2.07 9.34 -8.69
CA ASN A 105 2.79 10.18 -7.73
C ASN A 105 3.97 9.38 -7.17
N ASN A 106 5.18 9.71 -7.64
CA ASN A 106 6.40 8.96 -7.39
C ASN A 106 7.09 9.44 -6.10
N ASN A 107 6.69 8.89 -4.95
CA ASN A 107 7.18 9.28 -3.62
C ASN A 107 8.18 8.29 -3.02
N TYR A 108 8.37 7.12 -3.63
CA TYR A 108 9.21 6.05 -3.10
C TYR A 108 10.52 5.91 -3.90
N ASP A 109 11.58 6.59 -3.46
CA ASP A 109 12.87 6.53 -4.16
C ASP A 109 13.55 5.15 -4.02
N VAL A 110 13.93 4.58 -5.16
CA VAL A 110 14.59 3.27 -5.26
C VAL A 110 16.01 3.36 -5.82
N SER A 111 16.49 4.57 -6.14
CA SER A 111 17.78 4.80 -6.81
C SER A 111 18.96 4.35 -5.95
N SER A 112 18.86 4.49 -4.63
CA SER A 112 19.93 4.14 -3.68
C SER A 112 20.30 2.65 -3.65
N PHE A 113 19.46 1.78 -4.21
CA PHE A 113 19.68 0.34 -4.27
C PHE A 113 19.44 -0.25 -5.68
N ASP A 114 19.52 0.58 -6.71
CA ASP A 114 19.30 0.20 -8.12
C ASP A 114 17.97 -0.57 -8.35
N GLY A 115 16.95 -0.20 -7.59
CA GLY A 115 15.63 -0.82 -7.67
C GLY A 115 14.86 -0.37 -8.91
N LYS A 116 13.91 -1.21 -9.34
CA LYS A 116 12.98 -0.89 -10.43
C LYS A 116 11.55 -1.02 -9.93
N LYS A 117 10.70 -0.07 -10.34
CA LYS A 117 9.26 -0.07 -10.05
C LYS A 117 8.50 -0.24 -11.35
N THR A 118 7.51 -1.13 -11.32
CA THR A 118 6.66 -1.41 -12.48
C THR A 118 5.21 -1.42 -12.04
N PHE A 119 4.38 -0.64 -12.73
CA PHE A 119 2.93 -0.74 -12.61
C PHE A 119 2.41 -1.85 -13.52
N ILE A 120 1.55 -2.72 -13.01
CA ILE A 120 0.94 -3.83 -13.75
C ILE A 120 -0.57 -3.72 -13.66
N LEU A 121 -1.22 -3.63 -14.81
CA LEU A 121 -2.67 -3.77 -14.94
C LEU A 121 -2.98 -5.16 -15.52
N SER A 122 -3.79 -5.93 -14.82
CA SER A 122 -4.16 -7.29 -15.22
C SER A 122 -5.59 -7.61 -14.80
N THR A 123 -6.24 -8.49 -15.54
CA THR A 123 -7.45 -9.18 -15.11
C THR A 123 -7.09 -10.47 -14.35
N THR A 124 -8.02 -10.97 -13.56
CA THR A 124 -7.92 -12.27 -12.87
C THR A 124 -9.11 -13.14 -13.24
N ASN A 125 -8.91 -14.45 -13.32
CA ASN A 125 -9.97 -15.44 -13.42
C ASN A 125 -10.04 -16.26 -12.10
N ALA A 126 -10.83 -17.34 -12.09
CA ALA A 126 -11.01 -18.19 -10.91
C ALA A 126 -9.70 -18.78 -10.35
N PHE A 127 -8.65 -18.89 -11.18
CA PHE A 127 -7.34 -19.41 -10.81
C PHE A 127 -6.29 -18.29 -10.61
N GLY A 128 -6.72 -17.03 -10.59
CA GLY A 128 -5.87 -15.86 -10.41
C GLY A 128 -5.53 -15.14 -11.71
N GLY A 129 -4.44 -14.38 -11.68
CA GLY A 129 -3.94 -13.66 -12.86
C GLY A 129 -3.19 -14.56 -13.83
N LYS A 130 -2.72 -13.97 -14.93
CA LYS A 130 -1.80 -14.66 -15.85
C LYS A 130 -0.46 -14.90 -15.13
N ASN A 131 -0.03 -16.16 -15.11
CA ASN A 131 1.29 -16.59 -14.63
C ASN A 131 2.25 -16.81 -15.80
#